data_AF-B0LUA2-F1
#
_entry.id   AF-B0LUA2-F1
#
_cell.length_a   1.000
_cell.length_b   1.000
_cell.length_c   1.000
_cell.angle_alpha   90.00
_cell.angle_beta   90.00
_cell.angle_gamma   90.00
#
_symmetry.space_group_name_H-M   'P 1'
#
loop_
_entity.id
_entity.type
_entity.pdbx_description
1 polymer ?
#
loop_
_entity_poly.entity_id
_entity_poly.type
_entity_poly.pdbx_seq_one_letter_code
_entity_poly.pdbx_strand_id
1 'polypeptide(L)'
;MDQLRRGPLLRYRDEDAAYCLVRLLEDELPVSDTDSRGLTDQNVADLLRCTNAVLTRLSIDHRIPWRTRRAYWEQNSGMGAATYHCGRILTALAQLEEAASRTGIRGVNGDLRNVIFAATQKPEFVWVDFPQQILEITKNAEHCLKYDRPIPSAGITVTDLLSWWSARDGIHHLRPAAQLQQLKNQFDTSCPDSPLERDLLRIYWRFAEARAFATTPAIFPQVYLHYDPVSQDIRDRTGGRKIPFQKKDFMLFAPGHRRIILEIDGREHYSTNGNPSPREYAKMTKEDRRLSLQGYEVYRFGGYEFQPSQDPDTVLTAFFTDLFADQAPERTE
;
A
#
# COMPACT_ATOMS: atom_id res chain seq x y z
N MET A 1 15.71 -5.16 20.68
CA MET A 1 15.91 -3.80 21.25
C MET A 1 17.37 -3.51 21.52
N ASP A 2 18.05 -4.26 22.39
CA ASP A 2 19.44 -3.96 22.78
C ASP A 2 20.46 -3.96 21.65
N GLN A 3 20.32 -4.88 20.70
CA GLN A 3 21.17 -4.91 19.50
C GLN A 3 20.96 -3.66 18.64
N LEU A 4 19.70 -3.29 18.34
CA LEU A 4 19.34 -2.09 17.58
C LEU A 4 19.84 -0.78 18.22
N ARG A 5 19.89 -0.73 19.56
CA ARG A 5 20.43 0.44 20.28
C ARG A 5 21.94 0.58 20.12
N ARG A 6 22.67 -0.53 20.02
CA ARG A 6 24.14 -0.56 20.02
C ARG A 6 24.75 -0.49 18.63
N GLY A 7 23.98 -0.81 17.58
CA GLY A 7 24.47 -0.74 16.21
C GLY A 7 23.45 -1.26 15.19
N PRO A 8 23.83 -1.26 13.90
CA PRO A 8 23.02 -1.85 12.85
C PRO A 8 22.89 -3.36 13.05
N LEU A 9 21.76 -3.92 12.62
CA LEU A 9 21.57 -5.37 12.64
C LEU A 9 22.27 -6.00 11.45
N LEU A 10 23.06 -7.05 11.67
CA LEU A 10 23.83 -7.76 10.62
C LEU A 10 23.01 -8.24 9.40
N ARG A 11 21.68 -8.35 9.54
CA ARG A 11 20.78 -8.85 8.48
C ARG A 11 19.71 -7.86 8.03
N TYR A 12 19.67 -6.65 8.60
CA TYR A 12 18.64 -5.67 8.29
C TYR A 12 19.27 -4.30 8.10
N ARG A 13 18.83 -3.57 7.06
CA ARG A 13 19.25 -2.18 6.89
C ARG A 13 18.60 -1.31 7.97
N ASP A 14 19.24 -0.19 8.26
CA ASP A 14 18.73 0.73 9.27
C ASP A 14 17.42 1.39 8.81
N GLU A 15 17.22 1.61 7.50
CA GLU A 15 15.98 2.13 6.90
C GLU A 15 14.79 1.22 7.21
N ASP A 16 14.97 -0.09 6.99
CA ASP A 16 13.92 -1.09 7.20
C ASP A 16 13.60 -1.23 8.70
N ALA A 17 14.65 -1.23 9.53
CA ALA A 17 14.49 -1.22 10.98
C ALA A 17 13.74 0.05 11.45
N ALA A 18 14.10 1.23 10.92
CA ALA A 18 13.44 2.49 11.25
C ALA A 18 11.96 2.46 10.86
N TYR A 19 11.62 2.00 9.66
CA TYR A 19 10.24 1.87 9.21
C TYR A 19 9.40 1.02 10.17
N CYS A 20 9.87 -0.20 10.50
CA CYS A 20 9.16 -1.09 11.42
C CYS A 20 8.99 -0.48 12.82
N LEU A 21 10.03 0.16 13.36
CA LEU A 21 9.99 0.79 14.68
C LEU A 21 8.99 1.96 14.73
N VAL A 22 8.97 2.79 13.68
CA VAL A 22 8.06 3.94 13.57
C VAL A 22 6.61 3.48 13.43
N ARG A 23 6.34 2.41 12.67
CA ARG A 23 5.01 1.81 12.57
C ARG A 23 4.51 1.31 13.91
N LEU A 24 5.36 0.58 14.63
CA LEU A 24 5.00 0.08 15.95
C LEU A 24 4.74 1.22 16.92
N LEU A 25 5.47 2.34 16.84
CA LEU A 25 5.20 3.52 17.67
C LEU A 25 3.88 4.21 17.35
N GLU A 26 3.53 4.32 16.07
CA GLU A 26 2.26 4.91 15.65
C GLU A 26 1.06 4.15 16.24
N ASP A 27 1.17 2.83 16.37
CA ASP A 27 0.13 1.96 16.92
C ASP A 27 0.10 1.93 18.45
N GLU A 28 1.28 1.97 19.09
CA GLU A 28 1.45 1.71 20.53
C GLU A 28 1.45 2.96 21.42
N LEU A 29 1.85 4.13 20.89
CA LEU A 29 1.81 5.39 21.65
C LEU A 29 0.38 5.79 22.04
N PRO A 30 -0.64 5.70 21.17
CA PRO A 30 -2.01 6.07 21.50
C PRO A 30 -2.79 5.00 22.28
N VAL A 31 -2.14 3.93 22.75
CA VAL A 31 -2.80 2.94 23.61
C VAL A 31 -2.94 3.51 25.03
N SER A 32 -4.09 3.29 25.68
CA SER A 32 -4.30 3.67 27.08
C SER A 32 -3.52 2.74 28.01
N ASP A 33 -2.96 3.26 29.09
CA ASP A 33 -2.24 2.47 30.12
C ASP A 33 -3.13 1.41 30.78
N THR A 34 -4.45 1.52 30.64
CA THR A 34 -5.44 0.56 31.15
C THR A 34 -5.76 -0.59 30.19
N ASP A 35 -5.28 -0.57 28.94
CA ASP A 35 -5.51 -1.63 27.95
C ASP A 35 -4.42 -2.71 28.08
N SER A 36 -4.77 -3.87 28.65
CA SER A 36 -3.84 -4.98 28.93
C SER A 36 -3.27 -5.67 27.68
N ARG A 37 -3.67 -5.24 26.48
CA ARG A 37 -3.25 -5.80 25.19
C ARG A 37 -2.11 -5.04 24.50
N GLY A 38 -1.72 -3.87 25.00
CA GLY A 38 -0.64 -3.07 24.43
C GLY A 38 0.73 -3.37 25.03
N LEU A 39 1.78 -2.78 24.44
CA LEU A 39 3.12 -2.79 25.05
C LEU A 39 3.08 -2.12 26.43
N THR A 40 3.95 -2.57 27.35
CA THR A 40 4.14 -1.86 28.62
C THR A 40 4.79 -0.49 28.37
N ASP A 41 4.62 0.44 29.30
CA ASP A 41 5.28 1.76 29.23
C ASP A 41 6.79 1.68 29.09
N GLN A 42 7.39 0.68 29.75
CA GLN A 42 8.81 0.40 29.64
C GLN A 42 9.17 -0.04 28.21
N ASN A 43 8.38 -0.94 27.61
CA ASN A 43 8.60 -1.40 26.24
C ASN A 43 8.41 -0.25 25.22
N VAL A 44 7.44 0.64 25.41
CA VAL A 44 7.28 1.84 24.58
C VAL A 44 8.47 2.78 24.73
N ALA A 45 8.96 2.98 25.96
CA ALA A 45 10.15 3.78 26.20
C ALA A 45 11.40 3.17 25.52
N ASP A 46 11.54 1.85 25.53
CA ASP A 46 12.61 1.15 24.80
C ASP A 46 12.44 1.28 23.29
N LEU A 47 11.21 1.25 22.78
CA LEU A 47 10.88 1.43 21.38
C LEU A 47 11.22 2.85 20.89
N LEU A 48 10.86 3.88 21.66
CA LEU A 48 11.25 5.27 21.40
C LEU A 48 12.78 5.43 21.36
N ARG A 49 13.50 4.79 22.30
CA ARG A 49 14.97 4.80 22.32
C ARG A 49 15.58 4.12 21.11
N CYS A 50 15.08 2.94 20.73
CA CYS A 50 15.57 2.22 19.56
C CYS A 50 15.33 3.03 18.28
N THR A 51 14.13 3.58 18.12
CA THR A 51 13.76 4.42 16.98
C THR A 51 14.71 5.61 16.86
N ASN A 52 14.92 6.35 17.95
CA ASN A 52 15.85 7.48 17.96
C ASN A 52 17.29 7.07 17.57
N ALA A 53 17.77 5.93 18.05
CA ALA A 53 19.10 5.43 17.71
C ALA A 53 19.23 5.13 16.21
N VAL A 54 18.22 4.46 15.62
CA VAL A 54 18.24 4.12 14.19
C VAL A 54 18.10 5.38 13.33
N LEU A 55 17.18 6.30 13.66
CA LEU A 55 17.02 7.56 12.93
C LEU A 55 18.28 8.44 12.96
N THR A 56 19.03 8.37 14.06
CA THR A 56 20.31 9.08 14.17
C THR A 56 21.36 8.50 13.23
N ARG A 57 21.42 7.17 13.07
CA ARG A 57 22.33 6.53 12.10
C ARG A 57 21.97 6.88 10.66
N LEU A 58 20.67 7.02 10.38
CA LEU A 58 20.16 7.44 9.07
C LEU A 58 20.28 8.94 8.80
N SER A 59 20.80 9.74 9.74
CA SER A 59 20.84 11.21 9.61
C SER A 59 19.47 11.84 9.32
N ILE A 60 18.38 11.21 9.78
CA ILE A 60 17.06 11.85 9.79
C ILE A 60 17.06 12.81 10.96
N ASP A 61 16.62 14.06 10.79
CA ASP A 61 16.61 15.06 11.87
C ASP A 61 15.30 15.08 12.66
N HIS A 62 14.19 14.60 12.08
CA HIS A 62 12.90 14.59 12.77
C HIS A 62 12.91 13.60 13.94
N ARG A 63 12.47 14.04 15.11
CA ARG A 63 12.43 13.24 16.34
C ARG A 63 11.03 13.20 16.91
N ILE A 64 10.69 12.04 17.46
CA ILE A 64 9.50 11.88 18.28
C ILE A 64 9.79 12.59 19.61
N PRO A 65 8.96 13.57 20.02
CA PRO A 65 9.31 14.45 21.14
C PRO A 65 9.16 13.76 22.51
N TRP A 66 8.50 12.61 22.57
CA TRP A 66 8.23 11.90 23.81
C TRP A 66 9.26 10.82 24.09
N ARG A 67 9.54 10.61 25.38
CA ARG A 67 10.43 9.54 25.87
C ARG A 67 9.68 8.37 26.51
N THR A 68 8.41 8.56 26.83
CA THR A 68 7.51 7.58 27.44
C THR A 68 6.11 7.76 26.87
N ARG A 69 5.26 6.73 27.01
CA ARG A 69 3.83 6.83 26.69
C ARG A 69 3.14 7.88 27.56
N ARG A 70 3.44 7.89 28.86
CA ARG A 70 2.96 8.92 29.77
C ARG A 70 3.25 10.34 29.28
N ALA A 71 4.48 10.62 28.82
CA ALA A 71 4.82 11.94 28.27
C ALA A 71 4.03 12.26 26.99
N TYR A 72 3.72 11.27 26.17
CA TYR A 72 2.83 11.45 25.01
C TYR A 72 1.42 11.89 25.44
N TRP A 73 0.83 11.29 26.47
CA TRP A 73 -0.51 11.67 26.94
C TRP A 73 -0.54 12.95 27.76
N GLU A 74 0.51 13.25 28.54
CA GLU A 74 0.60 14.49 29.33
C GLU A 74 0.84 15.73 28.46
N GLN A 75 1.57 15.59 27.35
CA GLN A 75 1.98 16.70 26.50
C GLN A 75 1.09 16.88 25.26
N ASN A 76 0.18 15.94 24.97
CA ASN A 76 -0.75 16.06 23.86
C ASN A 76 -2.19 15.91 24.30
N SER A 77 -3.03 16.82 23.80
CA SER A 77 -4.48 16.82 24.04
C SER A 77 -5.28 16.13 22.92
N GLY A 78 -4.65 15.38 21.99
CA GLY A 78 -5.36 14.71 20.89
C GLY A 78 -4.64 13.53 20.24
N MET A 79 -5.43 12.56 19.74
CA MET A 79 -4.97 11.29 19.13
C MET A 79 -4.13 11.43 17.84
N GLY A 80 -3.95 12.63 17.29
CA GLY A 80 -3.28 12.86 16.00
C GLY A 80 -1.77 13.07 16.08
N ALA A 81 -1.21 13.35 17.26
CA ALA A 81 0.19 13.74 17.40
C ALA A 81 1.15 12.60 17.01
N ALA A 82 0.86 11.36 17.40
CA ALA A 82 1.70 10.21 17.04
C ALA A 82 1.78 10.04 15.51
N THR A 83 0.64 10.09 14.82
CA THR A 83 0.56 10.00 13.35
C THR A 83 1.30 11.14 12.65
N TYR A 84 1.22 12.37 13.18
CA TYR A 84 1.96 13.50 12.60
C TYR A 84 3.48 13.27 12.63
N HIS A 85 4.02 12.92 13.82
CA HIS A 85 5.47 12.72 13.97
C HIS A 85 5.97 11.47 13.23
N CYS A 86 5.22 10.36 13.31
CA CYS A 86 5.56 9.14 12.59
C CYS A 86 5.50 9.36 11.08
N GLY A 87 4.47 10.04 10.58
CA GLY A 87 4.33 10.39 9.17
C GLY A 87 5.50 11.18 8.61
N ARG A 88 5.99 12.19 9.33
CA ARG A 88 7.18 12.96 8.91
C ARG A 88 8.46 12.13 8.82
N ILE A 89 8.63 11.16 9.74
CA ILE A 89 9.76 10.24 9.70
C ILE A 89 9.65 9.31 8.50
N LEU A 90 8.45 8.79 8.24
CA LEU A 90 8.19 7.94 7.08
C LEU A 90 8.46 8.67 5.76
N THR A 91 8.12 9.96 5.66
CA THR A 91 8.48 10.78 4.50
C THR A 91 10.00 10.96 4.35
N ALA A 92 10.72 11.21 5.45
CA ALA A 92 12.17 11.34 5.40
C ALA A 92 12.88 10.03 5.02
N LEU A 93 12.38 8.90 5.51
CA LEU A 93 12.83 7.56 5.09
C LEU A 93 12.65 7.42 3.58
N ALA A 94 11.45 7.70 3.05
CA ALA A 94 11.19 7.61 1.61
C ALA A 94 12.15 8.46 0.75
N GLN A 95 12.57 9.63 1.24
CA GLN A 95 13.53 10.50 0.54
C GLN A 95 14.96 9.95 0.54
N LEU A 96 15.44 9.42 1.67
CA LEU A 96 16.76 8.76 1.74
C LEU A 96 16.83 7.58 0.78
N GLU A 97 15.73 6.85 0.73
CA GLU A 97 15.55 5.70 -0.12
C GLU A 97 15.54 6.06 -1.62
N GLU A 98 14.91 7.18 -1.98
CA GLU A 98 14.93 7.75 -3.33
C GLU A 98 16.34 8.20 -3.75
N ALA A 99 17.08 8.85 -2.84
CA ALA A 99 18.44 9.31 -3.10
C ALA A 99 19.44 8.15 -3.33
N ALA A 100 19.24 7.02 -2.65
CA ALA A 100 20.04 5.81 -2.83
C ALA A 100 19.78 5.08 -4.17
N SER A 101 18.74 5.47 -4.92
CA SER A 101 18.20 4.74 -6.09
C SER A 101 18.93 4.97 -7.43
N ARG A 102 20.08 5.68 -7.47
CA ARG A 102 20.81 5.97 -8.73
C ARG A 102 21.60 4.80 -9.32
N THR A 103 21.70 3.66 -8.65
CA THR A 103 22.49 2.50 -9.09
C THR A 103 21.71 1.19 -9.22
N GLY A 104 20.37 1.24 -9.19
CA GLY A 104 19.52 0.09 -9.53
C GLY A 104 19.60 -1.07 -8.52
N ILE A 105 18.68 -1.08 -7.56
CA ILE A 105 18.04 -2.21 -6.89
C ILE A 105 16.97 -1.52 -6.05
N ARG A 106 15.71 -1.94 -6.13
CA ARG A 106 14.76 -1.40 -5.16
C ARG A 106 13.73 -2.41 -4.60
N GLY A 107 13.09 -1.89 -3.55
CA GLY A 107 11.83 -2.22 -2.90
C GLY A 107 11.78 -1.59 -1.52
N VAL A 108 10.56 -1.14 -1.15
CA VAL A 108 10.18 -0.04 -0.23
C VAL A 108 10.92 1.29 -0.51
N ASN A 109 12.15 1.25 -1.02
CA ASN A 109 12.90 2.27 -1.77
C ASN A 109 12.53 2.38 -3.27
N GLY A 110 11.30 2.06 -3.65
CA GLY A 110 10.79 2.39 -4.99
C GLY A 110 10.77 1.33 -6.10
N ASP A 111 11.18 0.07 -5.94
CA ASP A 111 10.93 -1.04 -6.90
C ASP A 111 10.17 -2.05 -6.07
N LEU A 112 8.84 -2.05 -6.11
CA LEU A 112 8.16 -3.26 -5.69
C LEU A 112 8.57 -4.36 -6.68
N ARG A 113 9.53 -5.21 -6.33
CA ARG A 113 9.80 -6.42 -7.12
C ARG A 113 8.62 -7.38 -7.10
N ASN A 114 7.69 -7.24 -6.15
CA ASN A 114 6.56 -8.15 -5.98
C ASN A 114 5.28 -7.36 -5.65
N VAL A 115 4.39 -7.18 -6.62
CA VAL A 115 3.02 -6.70 -6.36
C VAL A 115 2.13 -7.93 -6.24
N ILE A 116 1.50 -8.13 -5.08
CA ILE A 116 0.51 -9.20 -4.88
C ILE A 116 -0.87 -8.60 -5.12
N PHE A 117 -1.60 -9.15 -6.08
CA PHE A 117 -2.84 -8.57 -6.60
C PHE A 117 -3.79 -9.65 -7.11
N ALA A 118 -4.99 -9.25 -7.54
CA ALA A 118 -6.07 -10.12 -7.98
C ALA A 118 -6.35 -11.25 -6.98
N ALA A 119 -6.26 -10.93 -5.69
CA ALA A 119 -6.34 -11.89 -4.60
C ALA A 119 -7.80 -12.15 -4.17
N THR A 120 -8.27 -13.39 -4.30
CA THR A 120 -9.61 -13.82 -3.83
C THR A 120 -9.59 -14.30 -2.38
N GLN A 121 -8.43 -14.70 -1.89
CA GLN A 121 -8.19 -15.06 -0.49
C GLN A 121 -6.98 -14.31 0.05
N LYS A 122 -6.89 -14.16 1.38
CA LYS A 122 -5.75 -13.51 2.01
C LYS A 122 -4.47 -14.33 1.79
N PRO A 123 -3.47 -13.84 1.05
CA PRO A 123 -2.20 -14.54 0.90
C PRO A 123 -1.42 -14.46 2.21
N GLU A 124 -0.74 -15.54 2.58
CA GLU A 124 0.32 -15.51 3.58
C GLU A 124 1.64 -15.67 2.86
N PHE A 125 2.63 -14.86 3.22
CA PHE A 125 3.92 -14.89 2.57
C PHE A 125 5.06 -14.63 3.54
N VAL A 126 6.23 -15.13 3.19
CA VAL A 126 7.46 -15.01 3.98
C VAL A 126 8.55 -14.39 3.13
N TRP A 127 9.48 -13.70 3.80
CA TRP A 127 10.73 -13.28 3.19
C TRP A 127 11.68 -14.46 3.17
N VAL A 128 12.00 -14.96 1.98
CA VAL A 128 12.95 -16.05 1.78
C VAL A 128 14.37 -15.51 1.71
N ASP A 129 14.53 -14.34 1.06
CA ASP A 129 15.79 -13.62 0.98
C ASP A 129 15.50 -12.12 1.13
N PHE A 130 15.85 -11.56 2.28
CA PHE A 130 15.62 -10.14 2.59
C PHE A 130 16.52 -9.20 1.77
N PRO A 131 17.85 -9.45 1.64
CA PRO A 131 18.71 -8.69 0.73
C PRO A 131 18.25 -8.68 -0.74
N GLN A 132 17.75 -9.80 -1.25
CA GLN A 132 17.26 -9.93 -2.64
C GLN A 132 15.78 -9.59 -2.78
N GLN A 133 15.11 -9.32 -1.65
CA GLN A 133 13.68 -9.03 -1.53
C GLN A 133 12.79 -10.10 -2.18
N ILE A 134 13.16 -11.37 -2.00
CA ILE A 134 12.38 -12.51 -2.49
C ILE A 134 11.27 -12.80 -1.49
N LEU A 135 10.05 -12.58 -1.95
CA LEU A 135 8.81 -12.94 -1.26
C LEU A 135 8.27 -14.26 -1.81
N GLU A 136 7.98 -15.20 -0.93
CA GLU A 136 7.29 -16.45 -1.29
C GLU A 136 5.92 -16.49 -0.62
N ILE A 137 4.89 -16.81 -1.40
CA ILE A 137 3.53 -16.95 -0.90
C ILE A 137 3.39 -18.37 -0.36
N THR A 138 3.41 -18.52 0.96
CA THR A 138 3.35 -19.81 1.66
C THR A 138 1.94 -20.36 1.78
N LYS A 139 0.92 -19.52 1.58
CA LYS A 139 -0.49 -19.93 1.61
C LYS A 139 -1.33 -19.10 0.65
N ASN A 140 -2.27 -19.75 -0.02
CA ASN A 140 -3.20 -19.13 -0.98
C ASN A 140 -2.49 -18.50 -2.19
N ALA A 141 -1.35 -19.06 -2.60
CA ALA A 141 -0.60 -18.61 -3.78
C ALA A 141 -1.40 -18.78 -5.07
N GLU A 142 -2.21 -19.84 -5.14
CA GLU A 142 -3.16 -20.16 -6.20
C GLU A 142 -4.36 -19.20 -6.26
N HIS A 143 -4.56 -18.40 -5.21
CA HIS A 143 -5.68 -17.45 -5.09
C HIS A 143 -5.28 -16.00 -5.34
N CYS A 144 -4.07 -15.74 -5.83
CA CYS A 144 -3.59 -14.41 -6.17
C CYS A 144 -2.57 -14.42 -7.32
N LEU A 145 -2.28 -13.24 -7.83
CA LEU A 145 -1.20 -13.00 -8.79
C LEU A 145 -0.06 -12.26 -8.11
N LYS A 146 1.16 -12.51 -8.59
CA LYS A 146 2.38 -11.88 -8.11
C LYS A 146 3.16 -11.32 -9.30
N TYR A 147 3.09 -10.01 -9.50
CA TYR A 147 3.90 -9.32 -10.49
C TYR A 147 5.32 -9.21 -9.95
N ASP A 148 6.25 -9.88 -10.63
CA ASP A 148 7.61 -10.16 -10.15
C ASP A 148 8.71 -9.42 -10.92
N ARG A 149 8.34 -8.43 -11.73
CA ARG A 149 9.27 -7.61 -12.52
C ARG A 149 9.56 -6.26 -11.83
N PRO A 150 10.71 -5.62 -12.13
CA PRO A 150 11.00 -4.28 -11.64
C PRO A 150 9.95 -3.24 -12.07
N ILE A 151 9.80 -2.18 -11.27
CA ILE A 151 8.87 -1.08 -11.55
C ILE A 151 9.67 0.16 -11.94
N PRO A 152 9.80 0.46 -13.24
CA PRO A 152 10.63 1.57 -13.68
C PRO A 152 10.01 2.94 -13.30
N SER A 153 10.79 4.01 -13.43
CA SER A 153 10.31 5.39 -13.22
C SER A 153 9.16 5.79 -14.14
N ALA A 154 9.06 5.13 -15.30
CA ALA A 154 7.97 5.26 -16.25
C ALA A 154 6.67 4.57 -15.79
N GLY A 155 6.66 3.86 -14.66
CA GLY A 155 5.50 3.09 -14.20
C GLY A 155 5.37 1.74 -14.89
N ILE A 156 4.22 1.09 -14.75
CA ILE A 156 3.89 -0.16 -15.45
C ILE A 156 2.73 0.15 -16.38
N THR A 157 2.91 -0.07 -17.68
CA THR A 157 1.84 0.10 -18.67
C THR A 157 0.99 -1.15 -18.79
N VAL A 158 -0.21 -1.04 -19.38
CA VAL A 158 -1.03 -2.20 -19.74
C VAL A 158 -0.25 -3.15 -20.66
N THR A 159 0.58 -2.62 -21.56
CA THR A 159 1.46 -3.43 -22.42
C THR A 159 2.48 -4.22 -21.61
N ASP A 160 3.11 -3.62 -20.60
CA ASP A 160 4.05 -4.31 -19.71
C ASP A 160 3.37 -5.44 -18.92
N LEU A 161 2.16 -5.17 -18.42
CA LEU A 161 1.36 -6.15 -17.69
C LEU A 161 0.95 -7.31 -18.61
N LEU A 162 0.55 -7.04 -19.85
CA LEU A 162 0.20 -8.07 -20.83
C LEU A 162 1.43 -8.90 -21.23
N SER A 163 2.59 -8.27 -21.41
CA SER A 163 3.88 -8.96 -21.64
C SER A 163 4.26 -9.87 -20.48
N TRP A 164 4.01 -9.41 -19.25
CA TRP A 164 4.19 -10.24 -18.05
C TRP A 164 3.22 -11.41 -18.01
N TRP A 165 1.94 -11.15 -18.27
CA TRP A 165 0.89 -12.17 -18.28
C TRP A 165 1.13 -13.24 -19.35
N SER A 166 1.55 -12.83 -20.55
CA SER A 166 1.79 -13.74 -21.67
C SER A 166 2.96 -14.68 -21.43
N ALA A 167 3.92 -14.32 -20.57
CA ALA A 167 5.07 -15.15 -20.26
C ALA A 167 4.76 -16.28 -19.27
N ARG A 168 3.56 -16.34 -18.70
CA ARG A 168 3.18 -17.35 -17.71
C ARG A 168 2.88 -18.70 -18.36
N ASP A 169 3.14 -19.76 -17.59
CA ASP A 169 2.78 -21.13 -17.98
C ASP A 169 1.29 -21.25 -18.26
N GLY A 170 0.94 -21.92 -19.36
CA GLY A 170 -0.44 -22.05 -19.80
C GLY A 170 -1.04 -20.81 -20.48
N ILE A 171 -0.32 -19.69 -20.59
CA ILE A 171 -0.79 -18.47 -21.27
C ILE A 171 -0.04 -18.22 -22.59
N HIS A 172 1.25 -18.52 -22.64
CA HIS A 172 2.13 -18.19 -23.77
C HIS A 172 1.70 -18.76 -25.13
N HIS A 173 0.96 -19.88 -25.15
CA HIS A 173 0.50 -20.53 -26.37
C HIS A 173 -0.80 -19.94 -26.93
N LEU A 174 -1.49 -19.10 -26.14
CA LEU A 174 -2.75 -18.48 -26.52
C LEU A 174 -2.51 -17.28 -27.45
N ARG A 175 -3.47 -17.01 -28.35
CA ARG A 175 -3.45 -15.79 -29.16
C ARG A 175 -3.60 -14.55 -28.27
N PRO A 176 -3.03 -13.37 -28.64
CA PRO A 176 -3.09 -12.16 -27.82
C PRO A 176 -4.48 -11.78 -27.32
N ALA A 177 -5.52 -11.89 -28.17
CA ALA A 177 -6.89 -11.60 -27.77
C ALA A 177 -7.42 -12.55 -26.67
N ALA A 178 -7.04 -13.82 -26.71
CA ALA A 178 -7.41 -14.80 -25.68
C ALA A 178 -6.64 -14.56 -24.37
N GLN A 179 -5.35 -14.18 -24.46
CA GLN A 179 -4.55 -13.79 -23.29
C GLN A 179 -5.17 -12.59 -22.56
N LEU A 180 -5.54 -11.54 -23.31
CA LEU A 180 -6.23 -10.36 -22.78
C LEU A 180 -7.56 -10.74 -22.12
N GLN A 181 -8.39 -11.53 -22.80
CA GLN A 181 -9.68 -11.94 -22.25
C GLN A 181 -9.52 -12.75 -20.95
N GLN A 182 -8.52 -13.63 -20.90
CA GLN A 182 -8.27 -14.44 -19.70
C GLN A 182 -7.77 -13.57 -18.53
N LEU A 183 -6.93 -12.55 -18.79
CA LEU A 183 -6.52 -11.58 -17.77
C LEU A 183 -7.70 -10.78 -17.24
N LYS A 184 -8.57 -10.28 -18.13
CA LYS A 184 -9.81 -9.58 -17.75
C LYS A 184 -10.70 -10.45 -16.86
N ASN A 185 -10.92 -11.71 -17.25
CA ASN A 185 -11.70 -12.65 -16.46
C ASN A 185 -11.08 -12.93 -15.08
N GLN A 186 -9.74 -13.03 -15.01
CA GLN A 186 -9.03 -13.19 -13.75
C GLN A 186 -9.24 -11.99 -12.82
N PHE A 187 -9.22 -10.77 -13.38
CA PHE A 187 -9.45 -9.54 -12.61
C PHE A 187 -10.89 -9.45 -12.13
N ASP A 188 -11.86 -9.72 -13.00
CA ASP A 188 -13.28 -9.73 -12.63
C ASP A 188 -13.58 -10.75 -11.52
N THR A 189 -12.94 -11.93 -11.60
CA THR A 189 -13.10 -13.00 -10.60
C THR A 189 -12.44 -12.64 -9.26
N SER A 190 -11.44 -11.76 -9.26
CA SER A 190 -10.83 -11.27 -8.03
C SER A 190 -11.73 -10.32 -7.23
N CYS A 191 -12.77 -9.75 -7.86
CA CYS A 191 -13.73 -8.84 -7.23
C CYS A 191 -15.14 -9.48 -7.13
N PRO A 192 -15.30 -10.64 -6.45
CA PRO A 192 -16.53 -11.43 -6.53
C PRO A 192 -17.74 -10.73 -5.89
N ASP A 193 -17.51 -9.94 -4.84
CA ASP A 193 -18.57 -9.39 -3.98
C ASP A 193 -18.81 -7.89 -4.19
N SER A 194 -18.19 -7.27 -5.20
CA SER A 194 -18.36 -5.84 -5.49
C SER A 194 -18.67 -5.58 -6.96
N PRO A 195 -19.95 -5.37 -7.31
CA PRO A 195 -20.35 -4.92 -8.63
C PRO A 195 -19.65 -3.63 -9.06
N LEU A 196 -19.39 -2.73 -8.10
CA LEU A 196 -18.78 -1.43 -8.36
C LEU A 196 -17.30 -1.55 -8.77
N GLU A 197 -16.56 -2.45 -8.12
CA GLU A 197 -15.17 -2.75 -8.52
C GLU A 197 -15.12 -3.31 -9.95
N ARG A 198 -16.06 -4.19 -10.30
CA ARG A 198 -16.17 -4.76 -11.65
C ARG A 198 -16.55 -3.70 -12.69
N ASP A 199 -17.41 -2.75 -12.33
CA ASP A 199 -17.73 -1.62 -13.20
C ASP A 199 -16.53 -0.70 -13.43
N LEU A 200 -15.75 -0.40 -12.39
CA LEU A 200 -14.50 0.35 -12.53
C LEU A 200 -13.54 -0.37 -13.47
N LEU A 201 -13.31 -1.67 -13.29
CA LEU A 201 -12.46 -2.47 -14.18
C LEU A 201 -12.96 -2.44 -15.63
N ARG A 202 -14.27 -2.65 -15.84
CA ARG A 202 -14.90 -2.61 -17.18
C ARG A 202 -14.64 -1.28 -17.87
N ILE A 203 -14.85 -0.17 -17.17
CA ILE A 203 -14.67 1.18 -17.71
C ILE A 203 -13.18 1.46 -17.94
N TYR A 204 -12.31 1.07 -17.01
CA TYR A 204 -10.86 1.21 -17.15
C TYR A 204 -10.32 0.46 -18.38
N TRP A 205 -10.77 -0.77 -18.61
CA TRP A 205 -10.37 -1.54 -19.80
C TRP A 205 -10.78 -0.85 -21.10
N ARG A 206 -12.00 -0.30 -21.17
CA ARG A 206 -12.46 0.48 -22.34
C ARG A 206 -11.64 1.75 -22.55
N PHE A 207 -11.33 2.45 -21.47
CA PHE A 207 -10.44 3.63 -21.50
C PHE A 207 -9.04 3.26 -22.03
N ALA A 208 -8.46 2.16 -21.55
CA ALA A 208 -7.15 1.71 -21.97
C ALA A 208 -7.12 1.23 -23.42
N GLU A 209 -8.17 0.54 -23.88
CA GLU A 209 -8.36 0.12 -25.28
C GLU A 209 -8.42 1.30 -26.24
N ALA A 210 -9.19 2.35 -25.88
CA ALA A 210 -9.30 3.57 -26.68
C ALA A 210 -7.96 4.29 -26.87
N ARG A 211 -6.97 4.01 -26.00
CA ARG A 211 -5.61 4.57 -26.03
C ARG A 211 -4.55 3.57 -26.51
N ALA A 212 -4.97 2.44 -27.10
CA ALA A 212 -4.09 1.39 -27.60
C ALA A 212 -3.09 0.82 -26.56
N PHE A 213 -3.42 0.90 -25.26
CA PHE A 213 -2.67 0.34 -24.12
C PHE A 213 -1.27 0.88 -23.84
N ALA A 214 -0.50 1.29 -24.86
CA ALA A 214 0.95 1.49 -24.78
C ALA A 214 1.39 2.56 -23.78
N THR A 215 0.61 3.62 -23.58
CA THR A 215 0.92 4.69 -22.64
C THR A 215 -0.01 4.72 -21.44
N THR A 216 -0.92 3.74 -21.33
CA THR A 216 -1.89 3.69 -20.24
C THR A 216 -1.32 2.86 -19.09
N PRO A 217 -1.26 3.39 -17.86
CA PRO A 217 -0.84 2.61 -16.70
C PRO A 217 -1.65 1.32 -16.52
N ALA A 218 -1.04 0.25 -16.02
CA ALA A 218 -1.73 -0.97 -15.68
C ALA A 218 -2.52 -0.79 -14.38
N ILE A 219 -3.76 -1.30 -14.36
CA ILE A 219 -4.56 -1.39 -13.14
C ILE A 219 -4.34 -2.75 -12.48
N PHE A 220 -4.09 -2.75 -11.18
CA PHE A 220 -3.94 -3.96 -10.37
C PHE A 220 -5.10 -4.00 -9.38
N PRO A 221 -6.06 -4.94 -9.50
CA PRO A 221 -7.15 -5.07 -8.54
C PRO A 221 -6.70 -5.81 -7.27
N GLN A 222 -7.40 -5.59 -6.15
CA GLN A 222 -7.29 -6.40 -4.92
C GLN A 222 -5.84 -6.54 -4.41
N VAL A 223 -5.17 -5.40 -4.24
CA VAL A 223 -3.72 -5.31 -4.04
C VAL A 223 -3.39 -5.36 -2.55
N TYR A 224 -2.43 -6.21 -2.19
CA TYR A 224 -1.89 -6.25 -0.84
C TYR A 224 -0.72 -5.28 -0.71
N LEU A 225 -0.91 -4.22 0.09
CA LEU A 225 0.13 -3.26 0.44
C LEU A 225 0.85 -3.68 1.73
N HIS A 226 2.15 -3.39 1.81
CA HIS A 226 2.96 -3.37 3.05
C HIS A 226 2.63 -4.47 4.06
N TYR A 227 3.26 -5.63 3.94
CA TYR A 227 3.17 -6.64 4.99
C TYR A 227 4.25 -6.45 6.05
N ASP A 228 3.78 -6.34 7.30
CA ASP A 228 4.58 -6.51 8.49
C ASP A 228 4.74 -8.03 8.74
N PRO A 229 5.98 -8.56 8.77
CA PRO A 229 6.26 -10.00 8.84
C PRO A 229 5.84 -10.69 10.16
N VAL A 230 5.34 -9.95 11.16
CA VAL A 230 4.74 -10.59 12.33
C VAL A 230 3.38 -11.17 11.94
N SER A 231 3.38 -12.48 11.65
CA SER A 231 2.21 -13.31 11.37
C SER A 231 1.01 -12.89 12.23
N GLN A 232 -0.16 -12.76 11.59
CA GLN A 232 -1.42 -12.47 12.28
C GLN A 232 -1.69 -13.49 13.39
N ASP A 233 -1.26 -14.76 13.25
CA ASP A 233 -1.34 -15.79 14.29
C ASP A 233 -0.44 -15.46 15.50
N ILE A 234 0.75 -14.89 15.28
CA ILE A 234 1.61 -14.41 16.37
C ILE A 234 0.96 -13.20 17.05
N ARG A 235 0.37 -12.26 16.29
CA ARG A 235 -0.35 -11.10 16.85
C ARG A 235 -1.58 -11.53 17.64
N ASP A 236 -2.38 -12.44 17.11
CA ASP A 236 -3.58 -12.97 17.75
C ASP A 236 -3.23 -13.70 19.06
N ARG A 237 -2.13 -14.46 19.08
CA ARG A 237 -1.61 -15.13 20.30
C ARG A 237 -0.98 -14.18 21.31
N THR A 238 -0.48 -13.02 20.89
CA THR A 238 0.18 -12.02 21.77
C THR A 238 -0.71 -10.84 22.12
N GLY A 239 -1.99 -10.86 21.73
CA GLY A 239 -2.94 -9.78 21.99
C GLY A 239 -2.77 -8.53 21.10
N GLY A 240 -1.92 -8.61 20.08
CA GLY A 240 -1.63 -7.54 19.13
C GLY A 240 -2.84 -7.16 18.27
N ARG A 241 -2.90 -5.88 17.86
CA ARG A 241 -3.97 -5.35 17.01
C ARG A 241 -3.89 -5.94 15.59
N LYS A 242 -5.03 -6.36 15.02
CA LYS A 242 -5.19 -6.62 13.58
C LYS A 242 -4.78 -5.36 12.83
N ILE A 243 -3.81 -5.46 11.92
CA ILE A 243 -3.43 -4.33 11.05
C ILE A 243 -4.59 -4.15 10.05
N PRO A 244 -5.36 -3.06 10.15
CA PRO A 244 -6.44 -2.84 9.22
C PRO A 244 -5.88 -2.40 7.86
N PHE A 245 -6.62 -2.61 6.77
CA PHE A 245 -6.33 -2.06 5.43
C PHE A 245 -5.08 -2.61 4.70
N GLN A 246 -4.79 -3.90 4.85
CA GLN A 246 -3.72 -4.57 4.07
C GLN A 246 -4.08 -4.72 2.58
N LYS A 247 -5.37 -4.88 2.27
CA LYS A 247 -5.89 -4.98 0.90
C LYS A 247 -6.43 -3.62 0.45
N LYS A 248 -6.17 -3.26 -0.81
CA LYS A 248 -6.67 -2.09 -1.52
C LYS A 248 -7.45 -2.52 -2.75
N ASP A 249 -8.47 -1.75 -3.12
CA ASP A 249 -9.34 -2.14 -4.23
C ASP A 249 -8.57 -2.10 -5.55
N PHE A 250 -7.82 -1.02 -5.80
CA PHE A 250 -6.94 -0.92 -6.98
C PHE A 250 -5.64 -0.17 -6.72
N MET A 251 -4.60 -0.54 -7.46
CA MET A 251 -3.33 0.19 -7.53
C MET A 251 -2.88 0.40 -8.98
N LEU A 252 -2.23 1.53 -9.25
CA LEU A 252 -1.56 1.83 -10.51
C LEU A 252 -0.16 2.40 -10.25
N PHE A 253 0.76 2.11 -11.17
CA PHE A 253 2.11 2.68 -11.17
C PHE A 253 2.27 3.52 -12.42
N ALA A 254 2.30 4.84 -12.25
CA ALA A 254 2.35 5.80 -13.34
C ALA A 254 3.73 6.51 -13.41
N PRO A 255 4.07 7.10 -14.57
CA PRO A 255 5.27 7.91 -14.75
C PRO A 255 5.53 8.91 -13.63
N GLY A 256 6.82 9.10 -13.29
CA GLY A 256 7.25 9.99 -12.21
C GLY A 256 7.17 9.34 -10.82
N HIS A 257 7.28 8.02 -10.74
CA HIS A 257 7.16 7.25 -9.49
C HIS A 257 5.81 7.38 -8.79
N ARG A 258 4.77 7.80 -9.52
CA ARG A 258 3.42 7.97 -8.99
C ARG A 258 2.82 6.60 -8.65
N ARG A 259 2.43 6.42 -7.39
CA ARG A 259 1.77 5.21 -6.87
C ARG A 259 0.34 5.58 -6.52
N ILE A 260 -0.57 5.21 -7.40
CA ILE A 260 -1.97 5.63 -7.32
C ILE A 260 -2.78 4.48 -6.72
N ILE A 261 -3.60 4.79 -5.72
CA ILE A 261 -4.57 3.88 -5.11
C ILE A 261 -5.96 4.41 -5.45
N LEU A 262 -6.82 3.53 -5.96
CA LEU A 262 -8.25 3.81 -6.12
C LEU A 262 -9.01 2.93 -5.13
N GLU A 263 -9.94 3.53 -4.40
CA GLU A 263 -10.83 2.83 -3.45
C GLU A 263 -12.28 3.17 -3.79
N ILE A 264 -13.19 2.23 -3.58
CA ILE A 264 -14.63 2.42 -3.74
C ILE A 264 -15.29 2.37 -2.37
N ASP A 265 -15.90 3.48 -1.97
CA ASP A 265 -16.52 3.61 -0.66
C ASP A 265 -18.02 3.33 -0.68
N GLY A 266 -18.40 2.23 -0.04
CA GLY A 266 -19.78 1.92 0.29
C GLY A 266 -20.19 2.45 1.67
N ARG A 267 -21.50 2.42 1.94
CA ARG A 267 -22.06 2.74 3.27
C ARG A 267 -21.37 1.97 4.40
N GLU A 268 -20.97 0.74 4.12
CA GLU A 268 -20.28 -0.15 5.07
C GLU A 268 -18.94 0.42 5.57
N HIS A 269 -18.31 1.36 4.84
CA HIS A 269 -17.00 1.92 5.20
C HIS A 269 -17.07 3.07 6.22
N TYR A 270 -18.22 3.75 6.32
CA TYR A 270 -18.40 4.92 7.18
C TYR A 270 -19.63 4.83 8.08
N SER A 271 -20.25 3.66 8.19
CA SER A 271 -21.41 3.43 9.04
C SER A 271 -21.15 2.39 10.12
N THR A 272 -21.94 2.46 11.20
CA THR A 272 -21.99 1.43 12.23
C THR A 272 -23.46 1.06 12.41
N ASN A 273 -23.79 -0.22 12.26
CA ASN A 273 -25.17 -0.72 12.26
C ASN A 273 -26.07 0.04 11.26
N GLY A 274 -25.54 0.37 10.08
CA GLY A 274 -26.26 1.07 9.02
C GLY A 274 -26.40 2.58 9.20
N ASN A 275 -25.98 3.15 10.33
CA ASN A 275 -26.01 4.59 10.60
C ASN A 275 -24.65 5.24 10.37
N PRO A 276 -24.56 6.44 9.77
CA PRO A 276 -23.30 7.15 9.63
C PRO A 276 -22.54 7.28 10.96
N SER A 277 -21.25 6.99 10.94
CA SER A 277 -20.39 6.95 12.12
C SER A 277 -19.19 7.88 11.93
N PRO A 278 -19.15 9.03 12.63
CA PRO A 278 -17.98 9.92 12.62
C PRO A 278 -16.69 9.20 13.01
N ARG A 279 -16.78 8.14 13.83
CA ARG A 279 -15.64 7.32 14.23
C ARG A 279 -15.07 6.50 13.07
N GLU A 280 -15.91 5.82 12.29
CA GLU A 280 -15.44 5.04 11.13
C GLU A 280 -14.91 5.97 10.04
N TYR A 281 -15.58 7.10 9.81
CA TYR A 281 -15.07 8.15 8.92
C TYR A 281 -13.69 8.67 9.34
N ALA A 282 -13.47 8.92 10.63
CA ALA A 282 -12.17 9.40 11.14
C ALA A 282 -11.05 8.36 10.95
N LYS A 283 -11.34 7.05 11.05
CA LYS A 283 -10.36 5.99 10.76
C LYS A 283 -9.96 6.00 9.29
N MET A 284 -10.94 6.04 8.39
CA MET A 284 -10.70 6.08 6.94
C MET A 284 -9.82 7.27 6.55
N THR A 285 -10.18 8.48 6.99
CA THR A 285 -9.38 9.68 6.67
C THR A 285 -7.98 9.64 7.31
N LYS A 286 -7.80 8.98 8.45
CA LYS A 286 -6.48 8.76 9.06
C LYS A 286 -5.61 7.90 8.14
N GLU A 287 -6.17 6.83 7.59
CA GLU A 287 -5.44 5.96 6.66
C GLU A 287 -5.08 6.67 5.36
N ASP A 288 -5.96 7.52 4.82
CA ASP A 288 -5.65 8.28 3.61
C ASP A 288 -4.49 9.23 3.83
N ARG A 289 -4.47 9.95 4.96
CA ARG A 289 -3.34 10.79 5.35
C ARG A 289 -2.07 9.96 5.49
N ARG A 290 -2.17 8.77 6.08
CA ARG A 290 -1.03 7.87 6.28
C ARG A 290 -0.45 7.38 4.95
N LEU A 291 -1.30 6.99 4.00
CA LEU A 291 -0.89 6.58 2.64
C LEU A 291 -0.30 7.77 1.86
N SER A 292 -0.93 8.94 1.97
CA SER A 292 -0.43 10.17 1.34
C SER A 292 0.96 10.55 1.83
N LEU A 293 1.21 10.48 3.14
CA LEU A 293 2.53 10.75 3.73
C LEU A 293 3.59 9.70 3.36
N GLN A 294 3.15 8.52 2.88
CA GLN A 294 4.01 7.49 2.32
C GLN A 294 4.26 7.66 0.81
N GLY A 295 3.71 8.71 0.20
CA GLY A 295 3.87 9.02 -1.21
C GLY A 295 2.94 8.20 -2.13
N TYR A 296 1.77 7.79 -1.62
CA TYR A 296 0.67 7.30 -2.45
C TYR A 296 -0.28 8.44 -2.79
N GLU A 297 -0.81 8.43 -4.00
CA GLU A 297 -1.96 9.25 -4.39
C GLU A 297 -3.23 8.43 -4.17
N VAL A 298 -4.12 8.88 -3.28
CA VAL A 298 -5.33 8.12 -2.94
C VAL A 298 -6.55 8.84 -3.51
N TYR A 299 -7.31 8.14 -4.35
CA TYR A 299 -8.59 8.61 -4.89
C TYR A 299 -9.70 7.68 -4.48
N ARG A 300 -10.77 8.24 -3.92
CA ARG A 300 -11.94 7.51 -3.43
C ARG A 300 -13.15 7.86 -4.27
N PHE A 301 -13.88 6.85 -4.72
CA PHE A 301 -15.15 7.01 -5.42
C PHE A 301 -16.28 6.59 -4.48
N GLY A 302 -17.26 7.46 -4.26
CA GLY A 302 -18.43 7.09 -3.48
C GLY A 302 -19.32 6.12 -4.27
N GLY A 303 -19.94 5.15 -3.60
CA GLY A 303 -20.88 4.24 -4.27
C GLY A 303 -22.06 4.93 -4.98
N TYR A 304 -22.35 6.19 -4.63
CA TYR A 304 -23.33 7.01 -5.34
C TYR A 304 -22.91 7.31 -6.79
N GLU A 305 -21.62 7.49 -7.05
CA GLU A 305 -21.05 7.80 -8.38
C GLU A 305 -21.21 6.65 -9.38
N PHE A 306 -21.50 5.44 -8.87
CA PHE A 306 -21.77 4.26 -9.67
C PHE A 306 -23.25 4.04 -9.97
N GLN A 307 -24.15 4.90 -9.51
CA GLN A 307 -25.57 4.79 -9.84
C GLN A 307 -25.79 5.13 -11.33
N PRO A 308 -26.71 4.45 -12.04
CA PRO A 308 -27.00 4.77 -13.44
C PRO A 308 -27.37 6.25 -13.69
N SER A 309 -27.97 6.91 -12.70
CA SER A 309 -28.31 8.34 -12.75
C SER A 309 -27.10 9.28 -12.78
N GLN A 310 -25.93 8.81 -12.34
CA GLN A 310 -24.68 9.56 -12.36
C GLN A 310 -23.86 9.34 -13.63
N ASP A 311 -24.24 8.35 -14.46
CA ASP A 311 -23.47 7.93 -15.63
C ASP A 311 -22.00 7.61 -15.29
N PRO A 312 -21.73 6.47 -14.62
CA PRO A 312 -20.38 6.11 -14.16
C PRO A 312 -19.35 6.04 -15.28
N ASP A 313 -19.77 5.64 -16.49
CA ASP A 313 -18.92 5.59 -17.66
C ASP A 313 -18.35 6.99 -17.96
N THR A 314 -19.16 8.04 -17.92
CA THR A 314 -18.71 9.43 -18.12
C THR A 314 -17.85 9.91 -16.95
N VAL A 315 -18.27 9.68 -15.71
CA VAL A 315 -17.54 10.13 -14.50
C VAL A 315 -16.12 9.55 -14.46
N LEU A 316 -15.99 8.23 -14.59
CA LEU A 316 -14.70 7.56 -14.50
C LEU A 316 -13.82 7.85 -15.72
N THR A 317 -14.39 7.96 -16.92
CA THR A 317 -13.61 8.31 -18.13
C THR A 317 -13.05 9.73 -18.02
N ALA A 318 -13.83 10.70 -17.52
CA ALA A 318 -13.35 12.05 -17.29
C ALA A 318 -12.22 12.06 -16.26
N PHE A 319 -12.39 11.38 -15.13
CA PHE A 319 -11.36 11.25 -14.12
C PHE A 319 -10.04 10.66 -14.67
N PHE A 320 -10.09 9.56 -15.41
CA PHE A 320 -8.86 8.95 -15.97
C PHE A 320 -8.23 9.83 -17.05
N THR A 321 -9.03 10.60 -17.79
CA THR A 321 -8.52 11.57 -18.75
C THR A 321 -7.71 12.66 -18.05
N ASP A 322 -8.23 13.21 -16.97
CA ASP A 322 -7.55 14.24 -16.18
C ASP A 322 -6.33 13.69 -15.44
N LEU A 323 -6.47 12.50 -14.83
CA LEU A 323 -5.39 11.85 -14.07
C LEU A 323 -4.14 11.56 -14.91
N PHE A 324 -4.34 11.28 -16.21
CA PHE A 324 -3.30 10.92 -17.17
C PHE A 324 -3.12 11.94 -18.30
N ALA A 325 -3.57 13.19 -18.10
CA ALA A 325 -3.49 14.26 -19.11
C ALA A 325 -2.05 14.50 -19.58
N ASP A 326 -1.08 14.51 -18.65
CA ASP A 326 0.35 14.71 -18.92
C ASP A 326 1.04 13.49 -19.59
N GLN A 327 0.29 12.42 -19.86
CA GLN A 327 0.77 11.17 -20.48
C GLN A 327 0.13 10.91 -21.84
N ALA A 328 -0.51 11.94 -22.42
CA ALA A 328 -0.94 11.89 -23.81
C ALA A 328 0.30 11.81 -24.72
N PRO A 329 0.28 10.96 -25.77
CA PRO A 329 1.32 10.99 -26.77
C PRO A 329 1.39 12.41 -27.37
N GLU A 330 2.61 12.95 -27.52
CA GLU A 330 2.81 14.17 -28.29
C GLU A 330 2.11 13.99 -29.64
N ARG A 331 1.24 14.94 -30.00
CA ARG A 331 0.71 15.00 -31.36
C ARG A 331 1.90 15.28 -32.26
N THR A 332 2.41 14.26 -32.95
CA THR A 332 3.23 14.46 -34.13
C THR A 332 2.38 15.22 -35.15
N GLU A 333 2.67 16.52 -35.28
CA GLU A 333 2.23 17.36 -36.41
C GLU A 333 2.90 16.93 -37.71
#